data_AF-A0A378JW39-F1
#
_entry.id   AF-A0A378JW39-F1
#
_cell.length_a   1.000
_cell.length_b   1.000
_cell.length_c   1.000
_cell.angle_alpha   90.00
_cell.angle_beta   90.00
_cell.angle_gamma   90.00
#
_symmetry.space_group_name_H-M   'P 1'
#
loop_
_entity.id
_entity.type
_entity.pdbx_description
1 polymer ?
#
loop_
_entity_poly.entity_id
_entity_poly.type
_entity_poly.pdbx_seq_one_letter_code
_entity_poly.pdbx_strand_id
1 'polypeptide(L)'
;MHAHLSFFVKQDINQHKGLPDAQLSAFRRWVSVASQLLQIGSYEGFQLVFTNLQALATPQLEHGLPLAVLRAYNRMCQLNTPYQNTAALRHHIQDQQHAKSFTPLLLRFRDINTFNENIEQTQDKKDRFARQVKILNRSICRLTSKLENDKDSESLKTLLAEKTAKLTRCKRIIKRADKAIKTFESAKMVVLVSIANEKSQPVVTLPEHLEKTYNKIRKNFKSEDDAEDIVMALSTSEPPSPRGHKREKTSTLYSEKILPSFFNRERASPNKHWEDVYQTRPRGVSI
;
A
#
# COMPACT_ATOMS: atom_id res chain seq x y z
N MET A 1 4.10 9.09 -10.30
CA MET A 1 2.64 8.81 -10.39
C MET A 1 1.98 8.83 -9.02
N HIS A 2 2.51 8.11 -8.02
CA HIS A 2 2.04 8.14 -6.62
C HIS A 2 2.00 9.56 -6.02
N ALA A 3 3.07 10.35 -6.21
CA ALA A 3 3.14 11.73 -5.72
C ALA A 3 2.08 12.65 -6.36
N HIS A 4 1.86 12.54 -7.67
CA HIS A 4 0.86 13.37 -8.37
C HIS A 4 -0.56 13.07 -7.88
N LEU A 5 -0.94 11.80 -7.77
CA LEU A 5 -2.29 11.44 -7.32
C LEU A 5 -2.51 11.82 -5.85
N SER A 6 -1.50 11.62 -5.00
CA SER A 6 -1.53 12.08 -3.60
C SER A 6 -1.71 13.60 -3.53
N PHE A 7 -0.94 14.34 -4.34
CA PHE A 7 -1.06 15.79 -4.43
C PHE A 7 -2.47 16.21 -4.87
N PHE A 8 -3.03 15.62 -5.93
CA PHE A 8 -4.35 16.02 -6.42
C PHE A 8 -5.47 15.78 -5.41
N VAL A 9 -5.45 14.64 -4.72
CA VAL A 9 -6.43 14.36 -3.66
C VAL A 9 -6.29 15.38 -2.52
N LYS A 10 -5.05 15.65 -2.10
CA LYS A 10 -4.76 16.62 -1.04
C LYS A 10 -5.12 18.04 -1.43
N GLN A 11 -4.78 18.48 -2.63
CA GLN A 11 -5.04 19.83 -3.15
C GLN A 11 -6.55 20.05 -3.30
N ASP A 12 -7.29 19.13 -3.93
CA ASP A 12 -8.74 19.27 -4.15
C ASP A 12 -9.51 19.40 -2.82
N ILE A 13 -9.08 18.68 -1.78
CA ILE A 13 -9.70 18.77 -0.46
C ILE A 13 -9.19 20.02 0.30
N ASN A 14 -7.89 20.24 0.37
CA ASN A 14 -7.30 21.26 1.25
C ASN A 14 -7.45 22.69 0.71
N GLN A 15 -7.61 22.89 -0.59
CA GLN A 15 -7.91 24.21 -1.15
C GLN A 15 -9.23 24.81 -0.61
N HIS A 16 -10.09 23.97 0.00
CA HIS A 16 -11.37 24.36 0.57
C HIS A 16 -11.37 24.43 2.12
N LYS A 17 -10.21 24.47 2.80
CA LYS A 17 -10.13 24.52 4.28
C LYS A 17 -10.97 25.61 4.96
N GLY A 18 -11.25 26.72 4.27
CA GLY A 18 -12.12 27.80 4.77
C GLY A 18 -13.60 27.66 4.41
N LEU A 19 -14.00 26.62 3.68
CA LEU A 19 -15.35 26.38 3.14
C LEU A 19 -15.78 24.95 3.46
N PRO A 20 -16.35 24.69 4.67
CA PRO A 20 -16.64 23.34 5.15
C PRO A 20 -17.46 22.48 4.19
N ASP A 21 -18.50 23.02 3.57
CA ASP A 21 -19.37 22.29 2.64
C ASP A 21 -18.64 21.90 1.34
N ALA A 22 -17.78 22.79 0.82
CA ALA A 22 -16.99 22.51 -0.38
C ALA A 22 -15.93 21.45 -0.09
N GLN A 23 -15.28 21.52 1.08
CA GLN A 23 -14.32 20.54 1.54
C GLN A 23 -14.96 19.16 1.74
N LEU A 24 -16.13 19.11 2.39
CA LEU A 24 -16.90 17.90 2.60
C LEU A 24 -17.38 17.30 1.27
N SER A 25 -17.84 18.12 0.33
CA SER A 25 -18.22 17.67 -1.00
C SER A 25 -17.03 17.06 -1.75
N ALA A 26 -15.85 17.71 -1.70
CA ALA A 26 -14.63 17.19 -2.30
C ALA A 26 -14.24 15.84 -1.69
N PHE A 27 -14.21 15.74 -0.35
CA PHE A 27 -13.94 14.50 0.37
C PHE A 27 -14.91 13.38 -0.04
N ARG A 28 -16.22 13.66 -0.04
CA ARG A 28 -17.27 12.73 -0.46
C ARG A 28 -17.07 12.20 -1.87
N ARG A 29 -16.70 13.06 -2.84
CA ARG A 29 -16.42 12.64 -4.22
C ARG A 29 -15.28 11.63 -4.26
N TRP A 30 -14.19 11.90 -3.55
CA TRP A 30 -13.05 10.99 -3.52
C TRP A 30 -13.35 9.66 -2.82
N VAL A 31 -14.22 9.65 -1.79
CA VAL A 31 -14.73 8.39 -1.21
C VAL A 31 -15.49 7.57 -2.26
N SER A 32 -16.34 8.21 -3.06
CA SER A 32 -17.05 7.53 -4.16
C SER A 32 -16.09 7.01 -5.24
N VAL A 33 -15.07 7.79 -5.60
CA VAL A 33 -14.01 7.36 -6.54
C VAL A 33 -13.27 6.14 -6.01
N ALA A 34 -12.85 6.15 -4.74
CA ALA A 34 -12.20 5.01 -4.11
C ALA A 34 -13.10 3.75 -4.14
N SER A 35 -14.39 3.91 -3.84
CA SER A 35 -15.35 2.80 -3.90
C SER A 35 -15.52 2.24 -5.31
N GLN A 36 -15.53 3.08 -6.35
CA GLN A 36 -15.61 2.63 -7.74
C GLN A 36 -14.33 1.90 -8.16
N LEU A 37 -13.15 2.43 -7.80
CA LEU A 37 -11.86 1.80 -8.08
C LEU A 37 -11.78 0.41 -7.46
N LEU A 38 -12.31 0.23 -6.25
CA LEU A 38 -12.41 -1.07 -5.60
C LEU A 38 -13.34 -2.03 -6.36
N GLN A 39 -14.53 -1.57 -6.77
CA GLN A 39 -15.52 -2.39 -7.49
C GLN A 39 -15.04 -2.86 -8.86
N ILE A 40 -14.26 -2.05 -9.58
CA ILE A 40 -13.72 -2.43 -10.90
C ILE A 40 -12.43 -3.26 -10.80
N GLY A 41 -11.98 -3.60 -9.59
CA GLY A 41 -10.75 -4.37 -9.37
C GLY A 41 -9.45 -3.57 -9.56
N SER A 42 -9.53 -2.23 -9.57
CA SER A 42 -8.36 -1.34 -9.61
C SER A 42 -7.80 -1.14 -8.20
N TYR A 43 -7.24 -2.21 -7.62
CA TYR A 43 -6.79 -2.22 -6.23
C TYR A 43 -5.63 -1.26 -5.95
N GLU A 44 -4.71 -1.07 -6.90
CA GLU A 44 -3.62 -0.09 -6.79
C GLU A 44 -4.18 1.34 -6.68
N GLY A 45 -5.08 1.71 -7.59
CA GLY A 45 -5.75 2.99 -7.58
C GLY A 45 -6.58 3.21 -6.30
N PHE A 46 -7.30 2.18 -5.86
CA PHE A 46 -8.04 2.19 -4.60
C PHE A 46 -7.11 2.46 -3.42
N GLN A 47 -6.03 1.67 -3.25
CA GLN A 47 -5.09 1.86 -2.14
C GLN A 47 -4.48 3.26 -2.17
N LEU A 48 -4.13 3.77 -3.35
CA LEU A 48 -3.54 5.10 -3.48
C LEU A 48 -4.49 6.21 -3.06
N VAL A 49 -5.72 6.20 -3.55
CA VAL A 49 -6.71 7.23 -3.19
C VAL A 49 -7.09 7.08 -1.72
N PHE A 50 -7.43 5.87 -1.29
CA PHE A 50 -8.03 5.62 0.01
C PHE A 50 -7.05 5.84 1.17
N THR A 51 -5.78 5.48 1.01
CA THR A 51 -4.76 5.78 2.05
C THR A 51 -4.60 7.28 2.25
N ASN A 52 -4.69 8.08 1.18
CA ASN A 52 -4.67 9.54 1.30
C ASN A 52 -5.94 10.09 1.95
N LEU A 53 -7.10 9.50 1.66
CA LEU A 53 -8.35 9.88 2.33
C LEU A 53 -8.32 9.59 3.82
N GLN A 54 -7.83 8.42 4.23
CA GLN A 54 -7.66 8.08 5.64
C GLN A 54 -6.70 9.05 6.35
N ALA A 55 -5.65 9.51 5.68
CA ALA A 55 -4.71 10.50 6.23
C ALA A 55 -5.29 11.92 6.32
N LEU A 56 -6.24 12.27 5.45
CA LEU A 56 -6.90 13.59 5.42
C LEU A 56 -8.19 13.63 6.23
N ALA A 57 -8.70 12.48 6.67
CA ALA A 57 -9.95 12.37 7.38
C ALA A 57 -9.87 13.13 8.72
N THR A 58 -10.81 14.04 8.92
CA THR A 58 -11.06 14.70 10.19
C THR A 58 -12.45 14.31 10.69
N PRO A 59 -12.73 14.39 12.00
CA PRO A 59 -14.06 14.08 12.51
C PRO A 59 -15.16 14.84 11.78
N GLN A 60 -14.93 16.09 11.41
CA GLN A 60 -15.91 16.91 10.67
C GLN A 60 -16.22 16.33 9.28
N LEU A 61 -15.20 15.85 8.57
CA LEU A 61 -15.38 15.24 7.25
C LEU A 61 -16.05 13.87 7.32
N GLU A 62 -15.70 13.05 8.33
CA GLU A 62 -16.28 11.73 8.50
C GLU A 62 -17.75 11.78 8.93
N HIS A 63 -18.07 12.59 9.95
CA HIS A 63 -19.44 12.73 10.45
C HIS A 63 -20.35 13.50 9.48
N GLY A 64 -19.76 14.34 8.61
CA GLY A 64 -20.50 15.04 7.56
C GLY A 64 -20.92 14.15 6.38
N LEU A 65 -20.40 12.92 6.28
CA LEU A 65 -20.75 12.04 5.17
C LEU A 65 -22.22 11.59 5.25
N PRO A 66 -22.95 11.58 4.11
CA PRO A 66 -24.24 10.91 4.02
C PRO A 66 -24.14 9.44 4.46
N LEU A 67 -25.17 8.91 5.12
CA LEU A 67 -25.13 7.59 5.75
C LEU A 67 -24.69 6.45 4.81
N ALA A 68 -25.13 6.47 3.56
CA ALA A 68 -24.73 5.46 2.57
C ALA A 68 -23.22 5.54 2.24
N VAL A 69 -22.69 6.76 2.09
CA VAL A 69 -21.27 7.01 1.81
C VAL A 69 -20.42 6.67 3.03
N LEU A 70 -20.89 7.02 4.24
CA LEU A 70 -20.23 6.67 5.50
C LEU A 70 -20.12 5.15 5.67
N ARG A 71 -21.18 4.39 5.37
CA ARG A 71 -21.12 2.92 5.40
C ARG A 71 -20.10 2.36 4.41
N ALA A 72 -20.04 2.90 3.19
CA ALA A 72 -19.04 2.50 2.20
C ALA A 72 -17.61 2.82 2.68
N TYR A 73 -17.41 4.03 3.21
CA TYR A 73 -16.14 4.46 3.81
C TYR A 73 -15.69 3.51 4.93
N ASN A 74 -16.57 3.22 5.90
CA ASN A 74 -16.24 2.33 7.01
C ASN A 74 -15.91 0.90 6.56
N ARG A 75 -16.62 0.37 5.55
CA ARG A 75 -16.28 -0.93 4.94
C ARG A 75 -14.90 -0.90 4.29
N MET A 76 -14.57 0.16 3.57
CA MET A 76 -13.24 0.34 2.97
C MET A 76 -12.16 0.49 4.04
N CYS A 77 -12.44 1.15 5.18
CA CYS A 77 -11.53 1.21 6.34
C CYS A 77 -11.24 -0.18 6.92
N GLN A 78 -12.27 -1.01 7.10
CA GLN A 78 -12.10 -2.39 7.57
C GLN A 78 -11.30 -3.24 6.57
N LEU A 79 -11.54 -3.04 5.27
CA LEU A 79 -10.85 -3.75 4.21
C LEU A 79 -9.37 -3.37 4.10
N ASN A 80 -9.06 -2.07 4.18
CA ASN A 80 -7.70 -1.52 4.04
C ASN A 80 -6.90 -1.53 5.36
N THR A 81 -7.31 -2.34 6.33
CA THR A 81 -6.59 -2.45 7.61
C THR A 81 -5.17 -3.00 7.41
N PRO A 82 -4.15 -2.45 8.09
CA PRO A 82 -2.79 -3.00 8.04
C PRO A 82 -2.66 -4.35 8.79
N TYR A 83 -3.68 -4.75 9.55
CA TYR A 83 -3.68 -5.95 10.37
C TYR A 83 -3.36 -7.22 9.56
N GLN A 84 -2.53 -8.09 10.13
CA GLN A 84 -2.08 -9.36 9.53
C GLN A 84 -1.63 -9.22 8.06
N ASN A 85 -0.78 -8.24 7.76
CA ASN A 85 -0.29 -7.99 6.40
C ASN A 85 -1.42 -7.73 5.40
N THR A 86 -2.38 -6.86 5.77
CA THR A 86 -3.53 -6.50 4.92
C THR A 86 -4.37 -7.71 4.51
N ALA A 87 -4.58 -8.66 5.44
CA ALA A 87 -5.24 -9.94 5.15
C ALA A 87 -6.63 -9.75 4.51
N ALA A 88 -7.44 -8.80 5.03
CA ALA A 88 -8.78 -8.54 4.52
C ALA A 88 -8.77 -8.15 3.03
N LEU A 89 -7.90 -7.20 2.63
CA LEU A 89 -7.76 -6.81 1.24
C LEU A 89 -7.23 -7.96 0.38
N ARG A 90 -6.26 -8.74 0.87
CA ARG A 90 -5.71 -9.89 0.13
C ARG A 90 -6.75 -10.97 -0.12
N HIS A 91 -7.56 -11.30 0.89
CA HIS A 91 -8.67 -12.24 0.73
C HIS A 91 -9.69 -11.71 -0.29
N HIS A 92 -10.06 -10.43 -0.18
CA HIS A 92 -10.97 -9.82 -1.14
C HIS A 92 -10.45 -9.89 -2.59
N ILE A 93 -9.16 -9.61 -2.83
CA ILE A 93 -8.53 -9.74 -4.16
C ILE A 93 -8.58 -11.19 -4.65
N GLN A 94 -8.30 -12.14 -3.75
CA GLN A 94 -8.30 -13.57 -4.07
C GLN A 94 -9.70 -14.11 -4.40
N ASP A 95 -10.74 -13.60 -3.75
CA ASP A 95 -12.13 -14.06 -3.94
C ASP A 95 -12.75 -13.52 -5.23
N GLN A 96 -12.37 -12.31 -5.67
CA GLN A 96 -12.98 -11.66 -6.83
C GLN A 96 -12.45 -12.18 -8.18
N GLN A 97 -11.24 -12.76 -8.23
CA GLN A 97 -10.59 -13.39 -9.40
C GLN A 97 -10.88 -12.76 -10.79
N HIS A 98 -10.97 -11.44 -10.90
CA HIS A 98 -11.14 -10.83 -12.22
C HIS A 98 -9.83 -10.93 -13.02
N ALA A 99 -9.92 -11.26 -14.31
CA ALA A 99 -8.76 -11.40 -15.18
C ALA A 99 -7.85 -10.15 -15.29
N LYS A 100 -8.37 -8.98 -14.87
CA LYS A 100 -7.68 -7.68 -14.87
C LYS A 100 -7.40 -7.14 -13.47
N SER A 101 -7.67 -7.93 -12.43
CA SER A 101 -7.44 -7.57 -11.04
C SER A 101 -5.99 -7.85 -10.67
N PHE A 102 -5.19 -6.79 -10.57
CA PHE A 102 -3.80 -6.88 -10.17
C PHE A 102 -3.65 -6.65 -8.67
N THR A 103 -2.79 -7.44 -8.04
CA THR A 103 -2.40 -7.17 -6.66
C THR A 103 -1.58 -5.88 -6.61
N PRO A 104 -1.89 -4.94 -5.70
CA PRO A 104 -1.14 -3.70 -5.59
C PRO A 104 0.37 -3.92 -5.47
N LEU A 105 1.16 -3.07 -6.13
CA LEU A 105 2.61 -3.15 -6.17
C LEU A 105 3.23 -3.05 -4.78
N LEU A 106 2.63 -2.23 -3.89
CA LEU A 106 3.08 -2.11 -2.51
C LEU A 106 3.02 -3.45 -1.76
N LEU A 107 1.97 -4.24 -1.99
CA LEU A 107 1.83 -5.57 -1.39
C LEU A 107 2.85 -6.55 -1.97
N ARG A 108 3.05 -6.52 -3.29
CA ARG A 108 4.07 -7.33 -3.98
C ARG A 108 5.49 -7.01 -3.49
N PHE A 109 5.81 -5.73 -3.34
CA PHE A 109 7.10 -5.27 -2.83
C PHE A 109 7.33 -5.73 -1.39
N ARG A 110 6.31 -5.62 -0.53
CA ARG A 110 6.37 -6.12 0.83
C ARG A 110 6.62 -7.62 0.88
N ASP A 111 5.93 -8.40 0.04
CA ASP A 111 6.12 -9.85 -0.04
C ASP A 111 7.56 -10.20 -0.45
N ILE A 112 8.10 -9.54 -1.48
CA ILE A 112 9.48 -9.72 -1.94
C ILE A 112 10.50 -9.38 -0.84
N ASN A 113 10.31 -8.27 -0.13
CA ASN A 113 11.19 -7.88 0.97
C ASN A 113 11.16 -8.89 2.10
N THR A 114 9.97 -9.35 2.51
CA THR A 114 9.83 -10.40 3.53
C THR A 114 10.55 -11.68 3.10
N PHE A 115 10.48 -12.08 1.83
CA PHE A 115 11.26 -13.23 1.36
C PHE A 115 12.77 -12.97 1.41
N ASN A 116 13.24 -11.79 0.98
CA ASN A 116 14.66 -11.43 1.02
C ASN A 116 15.20 -11.46 2.46
N GLU A 117 14.50 -10.82 3.41
CA GLU A 117 14.86 -10.80 4.82
C GLU A 117 14.92 -12.22 5.41
N ASN A 118 13.93 -13.06 5.10
CA ASN A 118 13.90 -14.44 5.57
C ASN A 118 15.04 -15.28 5.00
N ILE A 119 15.39 -15.07 3.72
CA ILE A 119 16.54 -15.74 3.08
C ILE A 119 17.83 -15.31 3.76
N GLU A 120 18.06 -14.00 3.92
CA GLU A 120 19.25 -13.44 4.54
C GLU A 120 19.43 -13.93 5.99
N GLN A 121 18.40 -13.81 6.81
CA GLN A 121 18.44 -14.28 8.21
C GLN A 121 18.70 -15.79 8.31
N THR A 122 18.17 -16.57 7.37
CA THR A 122 18.36 -18.03 7.34
C THR A 122 19.78 -18.38 6.87
N GLN A 123 20.31 -17.64 5.89
CA GLN A 123 21.66 -17.76 5.39
C GLN A 123 22.70 -17.40 6.49
N ASP A 124 22.47 -16.33 7.24
CA ASP A 124 23.31 -15.97 8.40
C ASP A 124 23.31 -17.02 9.49
N LYS A 125 22.14 -17.63 9.78
CA LYS A 125 22.04 -18.75 10.71
C LYS A 125 22.84 -19.93 10.20
N LYS A 126 22.69 -20.29 8.93
CA LYS A 126 23.45 -21.38 8.27
C LYS A 126 24.95 -21.14 8.37
N ASP A 127 25.44 -19.94 8.06
CA ASP A 127 26.87 -19.63 8.07
C ASP A 127 27.47 -19.66 9.48
N ARG A 128 26.71 -19.20 10.49
CA ARG A 128 27.09 -19.37 11.91
C ARG A 128 27.27 -20.84 12.29
N PHE A 129 26.32 -21.70 11.94
CA PHE A 129 26.45 -23.13 12.21
C PHE A 129 27.54 -23.80 11.37
N ALA A 130 27.78 -23.36 10.13
CA ALA A 130 28.87 -23.87 9.30
C ALA A 130 30.24 -23.55 9.92
N ARG A 131 30.41 -22.35 10.51
CA ARG A 131 31.60 -22.01 11.31
C ARG A 131 31.74 -22.92 12.53
N GLN A 132 30.66 -23.16 13.27
CA GLN A 132 30.66 -24.08 14.41
C GLN A 132 31.04 -25.51 14.01
N VAL A 133 30.56 -26.01 12.87
CA VAL A 133 30.94 -27.33 12.32
C VAL A 133 32.44 -27.41 12.08
N LYS A 134 33.06 -26.38 11.48
CA LYS A 134 34.52 -26.33 11.27
C LYS A 134 35.29 -26.39 12.60
N ILE A 135 34.85 -25.62 13.60
CA ILE A 135 35.49 -25.61 14.94
C ILE A 135 35.34 -26.98 15.62
N LEU A 136 34.14 -27.56 15.59
CA LEU A 136 33.86 -28.86 16.19
C LEU A 136 34.65 -29.98 15.52
N ASN A 137 34.75 -30.01 14.19
CA ASN A 137 35.57 -30.98 13.47
C ASN A 137 37.04 -30.92 13.91
N ARG A 138 37.62 -29.70 13.98
CA ARG A 138 39.01 -29.54 14.47
C ARG A 138 39.18 -30.02 15.91
N SER A 139 38.21 -29.72 16.79
CA SER A 139 38.22 -30.18 18.18
C SER A 139 38.11 -31.70 18.29
N ILE A 140 37.24 -32.31 17.49
CA ILE A 140 37.04 -33.76 17.44
C ILE A 140 38.33 -34.43 16.98
N CYS A 141 38.94 -33.98 15.88
CA CYS A 141 40.22 -34.54 15.41
C CYS A 141 41.30 -34.51 16.50
N ARG A 142 41.45 -33.38 17.22
CA ARG A 142 42.41 -33.27 18.33
C ARG A 142 42.10 -34.23 19.48
N LEU A 143 40.83 -34.40 19.82
CA LEU A 143 40.41 -35.31 20.89
C LEU A 143 40.62 -36.77 20.48
N THR A 144 40.35 -37.12 19.22
CA THR A 144 40.61 -38.45 18.66
C THR A 144 42.10 -38.78 18.76
N SER A 145 42.99 -37.89 18.31
CA SER A 145 44.44 -38.12 18.42
C SER A 145 44.95 -38.21 19.87
N LYS A 146 44.31 -37.50 20.82
CA LYS A 146 44.64 -37.64 22.25
C LYS A 146 44.18 -38.97 22.82
N LEU A 147 42.99 -39.42 22.45
CA LEU A 147 42.43 -40.70 22.88
C LEU A 147 43.23 -41.89 22.30
N GLU A 148 43.83 -41.75 21.12
CA GLU A 148 44.75 -42.76 20.56
C GLU A 148 45.98 -42.98 21.46
N ASN A 149 46.47 -41.91 22.11
CA ASN A 149 47.60 -41.94 23.03
C ASN A 149 47.20 -42.32 24.47
N ASP A 150 45.95 -42.10 24.86
CA ASP A 150 45.40 -42.36 26.20
C ASP A 150 44.02 -43.05 26.09
N LYS A 151 44.05 -44.34 25.78
CA LYS A 151 42.88 -45.13 25.33
C LYS A 151 41.83 -45.35 26.43
N ASP A 152 42.24 -45.30 27.69
CA ASP A 152 41.39 -45.62 28.84
C ASP A 152 40.77 -44.39 29.49
N SER A 153 41.08 -43.19 28.99
CA SER A 153 40.51 -41.95 29.52
C SER A 153 39.03 -41.79 29.19
N GLU A 154 38.17 -42.19 30.14
CA GLU A 154 36.71 -42.01 30.03
C GLU A 154 36.30 -40.54 29.91
N SER A 155 37.08 -39.63 30.47
CA SER A 155 36.84 -38.19 30.33
C SER A 155 36.93 -37.74 28.85
N LEU A 156 37.93 -38.25 28.11
CA LEU A 156 38.12 -37.94 26.69
C LEU A 156 37.03 -38.58 25.82
N LYS A 157 36.64 -39.82 26.12
CA LYS A 157 35.53 -40.51 25.42
C LYS A 157 34.21 -39.75 25.58
N THR A 158 33.90 -39.32 26.81
CA THR A 158 32.68 -38.55 27.12
C THR A 158 32.66 -37.22 26.38
N LEU A 159 33.77 -36.47 26.40
CA LEU A 159 33.89 -35.19 25.70
C LEU A 159 33.80 -35.36 24.18
N LEU A 160 34.41 -36.41 23.62
CA LEU A 160 34.33 -36.74 22.20
C LEU A 160 32.88 -37.01 21.77
N ALA A 161 32.14 -37.79 22.57
CA ALA A 161 30.72 -38.08 22.32
C ALA A 161 29.88 -36.79 22.35
N GLU A 162 30.11 -35.91 23.33
CA GLU A 162 29.41 -34.62 23.44
C GLU A 162 29.66 -33.72 22.22
N LYS A 163 30.93 -33.59 21.80
CA LYS A 163 31.28 -32.77 20.61
C LYS A 163 30.70 -33.37 19.33
N THR A 164 30.69 -34.69 19.20
CA THR A 164 30.12 -35.40 18.05
C THR A 164 28.60 -35.24 17.97
N ALA A 165 27.90 -35.27 19.12
CA ALA A 165 26.48 -34.96 19.21
C ALA A 165 26.18 -33.51 18.79
N LYS A 166 26.97 -32.54 19.29
CA LYS A 166 26.86 -31.12 18.89
C LYS A 166 27.12 -30.94 17.40
N LEU A 167 28.11 -31.61 16.82
CA LEU A 167 28.40 -31.58 15.39
C LEU A 167 27.21 -32.06 14.57
N THR A 168 26.62 -33.18 14.98
CA THR A 168 25.46 -33.78 14.32
C THR A 168 24.24 -32.85 14.38
N ARG A 169 24.03 -32.17 15.51
CA ARG A 169 22.98 -31.14 15.66
C ARG A 169 23.22 -29.97 14.72
N CYS A 170 24.44 -29.44 14.65
CA CYS A 170 24.76 -28.32 13.75
C CYS A 170 24.53 -28.68 12.28
N LYS A 171 24.96 -29.88 11.84
CA LYS A 171 24.71 -30.38 10.48
C LYS A 171 23.21 -30.50 10.17
N ARG A 172 22.40 -30.96 11.13
CA ARG A 172 20.93 -31.01 10.97
C ARG A 172 20.31 -29.63 10.80
N ILE A 173 20.79 -28.63 11.56
CA ILE A 173 20.29 -27.26 11.46
C ILE A 173 20.64 -26.66 10.09
N ILE A 174 21.87 -26.85 9.61
CA ILE A 174 22.31 -26.41 8.27
C ILE A 174 21.39 -27.00 7.20
N LYS A 175 21.14 -28.32 7.24
CA LYS A 175 20.24 -28.98 6.28
C LYS A 175 18.82 -28.41 6.29
N ARG A 176 18.30 -28.07 7.48
CA ARG A 176 16.97 -27.42 7.62
C ARG A 176 16.99 -26.00 7.05
N ALA A 177 18.04 -25.24 7.29
CA ALA A 177 18.22 -23.90 6.75
C ALA A 177 18.28 -23.92 5.22
N ASP A 178 19.04 -24.83 4.62
CA ASP A 178 19.07 -25.01 3.16
C ASP A 178 17.69 -25.31 2.56
N LYS A 179 16.91 -26.18 3.22
CA LYS A 179 15.54 -26.48 2.79
C LYS A 179 14.66 -25.23 2.87
N ALA A 180 14.76 -24.47 3.97
CA ALA A 180 13.97 -23.26 4.15
C ALA A 180 14.32 -22.18 3.11
N ILE A 181 15.60 -21.95 2.83
CA ILE A 181 16.05 -21.00 1.80
C ILE A 181 15.44 -21.36 0.44
N LYS A 182 15.54 -22.62 0.02
CA LYS A 182 14.93 -23.09 -1.25
C LYS A 182 13.42 -22.87 -1.29
N THR A 183 12.73 -23.08 -0.18
CA THR A 183 11.28 -22.81 -0.08
C THR A 183 10.98 -21.32 -0.27
N PHE A 184 11.73 -20.43 0.40
CA PHE A 184 11.55 -18.99 0.25
C PHE A 184 11.88 -18.49 -1.15
N GLU A 185 12.95 -18.99 -1.76
CA GLU A 185 13.32 -18.68 -3.15
C GLU A 185 12.23 -19.11 -4.13
N SER A 186 11.70 -20.33 -3.96
CA SER A 186 10.61 -20.85 -4.80
C SER A 186 9.35 -19.99 -4.68
N ALA A 187 8.95 -19.63 -3.45
CA ALA A 187 7.80 -18.77 -3.21
C ALA A 187 7.99 -17.36 -3.79
N LYS A 188 9.19 -16.77 -3.64
CA LYS A 188 9.55 -15.49 -4.26
C LYS A 188 9.47 -15.56 -5.78
N MET A 189 9.93 -16.64 -6.39
CA MET A 189 9.87 -16.83 -7.84
C MET A 189 8.43 -16.88 -8.36
N VAL A 190 7.49 -17.51 -7.63
CA VAL A 190 6.06 -17.48 -7.99
C VAL A 190 5.54 -16.05 -8.07
N VAL A 191 5.89 -15.19 -7.10
CA VAL A 191 5.50 -13.78 -7.11
C VAL A 191 6.11 -13.03 -8.30
N LEU A 192 7.39 -13.26 -8.59
CA LEU A 192 8.07 -12.61 -9.71
C LEU A 192 7.50 -13.01 -11.07
N VAL A 193 7.16 -14.29 -11.26
CA VAL A 193 6.50 -14.79 -12.47
C VAL A 193 5.12 -14.15 -12.63
N SER A 194 4.35 -14.04 -11.54
CA SER A 194 3.07 -13.33 -11.57
C SER A 194 3.24 -11.89 -12.03
N ILE A 195 4.21 -11.14 -11.49
CA ILE A 195 4.48 -9.75 -11.90
C ILE A 195 4.90 -9.67 -13.38
N ALA A 196 5.71 -10.61 -13.86
CA ALA A 196 6.11 -10.66 -15.27
C ALA A 196 4.91 -10.86 -16.20
N ASN A 197 3.98 -11.74 -15.81
CA ASN A 197 2.73 -11.97 -16.55
C ASN A 197 1.80 -10.75 -16.52
N GLU A 198 1.76 -10.01 -15.41
CA GLU A 198 0.98 -8.77 -15.32
C GLU A 198 1.57 -7.68 -16.23
N LYS A 199 2.91 -7.58 -16.29
CA LYS A 199 3.61 -6.62 -17.17
C LYS A 199 3.44 -6.89 -18.66
N SER A 200 3.20 -8.13 -19.05
CA SER A 200 2.97 -8.48 -20.47
C SER A 200 1.54 -8.20 -20.94
N GLN A 201 0.63 -7.83 -20.04
CA GLN A 201 -0.73 -7.46 -20.43
C GLN A 201 -0.74 -6.13 -21.21
N PRO A 202 -1.60 -6.01 -22.24
CA PRO A 202 -1.69 -4.80 -23.04
C PRO A 202 -2.13 -3.62 -22.18
N VAL A 203 -1.40 -2.50 -22.29
CA VAL A 203 -1.74 -1.26 -21.60
C VAL A 203 -3.02 -0.68 -22.21
N VAL A 204 -4.05 -0.50 -21.39
CA VAL A 204 -5.27 0.17 -21.82
C VAL A 204 -4.96 1.66 -21.98
N THR A 205 -5.09 2.18 -23.19
CA THR A 205 -4.93 3.61 -23.45
C THR A 205 -6.13 4.38 -22.92
N LEU A 206 -5.87 5.54 -22.33
CA LEU A 206 -6.92 6.44 -21.90
C LEU A 206 -7.64 7.02 -23.13
N PRO A 207 -8.97 7.17 -23.09
CA PRO A 207 -9.69 7.98 -24.07
C PRO A 207 -9.05 9.37 -24.22
N GLU A 208 -8.96 9.87 -25.44
CA GLU A 208 -8.22 11.10 -25.79
C GLU A 208 -8.61 12.31 -24.92
N HIS A 209 -9.89 12.45 -24.59
CA HIS A 209 -10.38 13.55 -23.75
C HIS A 209 -9.86 13.47 -22.30
N LEU A 210 -9.72 12.26 -21.74
CA LEU A 210 -9.16 12.04 -20.41
C LEU A 210 -7.65 12.25 -20.44
N GLU A 211 -6.98 11.83 -21.50
CA GLU A 211 -5.55 12.06 -21.69
C GLU A 211 -5.23 13.56 -21.78
N LYS A 212 -5.98 14.33 -22.58
CA LYS A 212 -5.86 15.80 -22.65
C LYS A 212 -6.09 16.45 -21.29
N THR A 213 -7.11 16.01 -20.57
CA THR A 213 -7.42 16.52 -19.22
C THR A 213 -6.28 16.22 -18.25
N TYR A 214 -5.82 14.97 -18.20
CA TYR A 214 -4.69 14.56 -17.37
C TYR A 214 -3.42 15.37 -17.69
N ASN A 215 -3.08 15.53 -18.97
CA ASN A 215 -1.91 16.27 -19.39
C ASN A 215 -1.97 17.76 -19.02
N LYS A 216 -3.17 18.37 -19.07
CA LYS A 216 -3.37 19.75 -18.60
C LYS A 216 -3.13 19.86 -17.10
N ILE A 217 -3.74 18.99 -16.31
CA ILE A 217 -3.60 18.98 -14.85
C ILE A 217 -2.13 18.71 -14.47
N ARG A 218 -1.46 17.77 -15.14
CA ARG A 218 -0.04 17.45 -14.92
C ARG A 218 0.90 18.62 -15.20
N LYS A 219 0.59 19.46 -16.21
CA LYS A 219 1.38 20.68 -16.49
C LYS A 219 1.28 21.69 -15.35
N ASN A 220 0.09 21.87 -14.78
CA ASN A 220 -0.12 22.76 -13.64
C ASN A 220 0.64 22.29 -12.39
N PHE A 221 0.67 20.97 -12.16
CA PHE A 221 1.46 20.39 -11.07
C PHE A 221 2.96 20.70 -11.20
N LYS A 222 3.54 20.53 -12.39
CA LYS A 222 4.96 20.83 -12.63
C LYS A 222 5.29 22.31 -12.41
N SER A 223 4.40 23.21 -12.81
CA SER A 223 4.62 24.64 -12.58
C SER A 223 4.53 25.07 -11.11
N GLU A 224 3.81 24.31 -10.27
CA GLU A 224 3.76 24.54 -8.82
C GLU A 224 5.02 23.97 -8.13
N ASP A 225 5.48 22.77 -8.49
CA ASP A 225 6.76 22.19 -7.99
C ASP A 225 7.95 23.11 -8.35
N ASP A 226 8.03 23.57 -9.61
CA ASP A 226 9.11 24.47 -10.06
C ASP A 226 9.04 25.84 -9.36
N ALA A 227 7.85 26.30 -8.94
CA ALA A 227 7.68 27.57 -8.23
C ALA A 227 8.00 27.46 -6.73
N GLU A 228 7.65 26.34 -6.08
CA GLU A 228 8.03 26.08 -4.69
C GLU A 228 9.55 25.90 -4.53
N ASP A 229 10.24 25.23 -5.45
CA ASP A 229 11.70 25.10 -5.42
C ASP A 229 12.41 26.46 -5.58
N ILE A 230 11.87 27.37 -6.40
CA ILE A 230 12.40 28.75 -6.54
C ILE A 230 12.14 29.58 -5.27
N VAL A 231 10.97 29.43 -4.63
CA VAL A 231 10.62 30.13 -3.39
C VAL A 231 11.43 29.59 -2.20
N MET A 232 11.71 28.28 -2.15
CA MET A 232 12.55 27.67 -1.12
C MET A 232 14.03 28.07 -1.27
N ALA A 233 14.52 28.24 -2.50
CA ALA A 233 15.87 28.75 -2.76
C ALA A 233 16.06 30.24 -2.42
N LEU A 234 14.98 31.02 -2.33
CA LEU A 234 15.01 32.46 -2.05
C LEU A 234 14.65 32.82 -0.59
N SER A 235 14.26 31.85 0.24
CA SER A 235 13.82 32.10 1.62
C SER A 235 14.96 31.98 2.63
N THR A 236 15.98 32.83 2.46
CA THR A 236 16.84 33.33 3.56
C THR A 236 16.80 34.86 3.57
N SER A 237 15.62 35.43 3.79
CA SER A 237 15.40 36.75 4.41
C SER A 237 13.90 37.07 4.40
N GLU A 238 13.52 37.92 5.35
CA GLU A 238 12.18 38.35 5.76
C GLU A 238 11.16 38.74 4.65
N PRO A 239 9.87 38.85 5.01
CA PRO A 239 8.76 38.49 4.13
C PRO A 239 8.43 39.57 3.09
N PRO A 240 8.17 39.22 1.82
CA PRO A 240 7.62 40.16 0.87
C PRO A 240 6.09 40.25 1.02
N SER A 241 5.62 41.50 1.05
CA SER A 241 4.24 41.96 0.96
C SER A 241 3.47 41.32 -0.22
N PRO A 242 2.16 41.04 -0.09
CA PRO A 242 1.40 40.32 -1.11
C PRO A 242 1.10 41.24 -2.30
N ARG A 243 1.92 41.15 -3.35
CA ARG A 243 1.57 41.70 -4.67
C ARG A 243 1.68 40.64 -5.73
N GLY A 244 0.54 40.31 -6.32
CA GLY A 244 0.50 39.92 -7.73
C GLY A 244 0.39 38.44 -8.06
N HIS A 245 -0.22 37.60 -7.21
CA HIS A 245 -0.75 36.34 -7.73
C HIS A 245 -1.90 36.68 -8.68
N LYS A 246 -1.71 36.43 -9.98
CA LYS A 246 -2.83 36.26 -10.92
C LYS A 246 -3.74 35.22 -10.26
N ARG A 247 -4.87 35.67 -9.71
CA ARG A 247 -5.92 34.81 -9.16
C ARG A 247 -6.20 33.75 -10.22
N GLU A 248 -5.72 32.54 -9.98
CA GLU A 248 -6.35 31.38 -10.58
C GLU A 248 -7.82 31.51 -10.22
N LYS A 249 -8.69 31.44 -11.23
CA LYS A 249 -10.13 31.47 -11.00
C LYS A 249 -10.41 30.26 -10.12
N THR A 250 -10.55 30.51 -8.81
CA THR A 250 -11.06 29.51 -7.88
C THR A 250 -12.35 28.98 -8.47
N SER A 251 -12.50 27.65 -8.47
CA SER A 251 -13.68 27.00 -9.03
C SER A 251 -14.94 27.67 -8.47
N THR A 252 -15.66 28.41 -9.32
CA THR A 252 -16.92 29.05 -8.97
C THR A 252 -18.09 28.06 -8.93
N LEU A 253 -17.79 26.76 -9.14
CA LEU A 253 -18.78 25.67 -9.14
C LEU A 253 -19.60 25.60 -7.85
N TYR A 254 -19.09 26.19 -6.75
CA TYR A 254 -19.76 26.27 -5.46
C TYR A 254 -19.99 27.71 -4.95
N SER A 255 -19.57 28.75 -5.70
CA SER A 255 -19.72 30.15 -5.27
C SER A 255 -21.09 30.74 -5.57
N GLU A 256 -21.77 30.20 -6.58
CA GLU A 256 -23.18 30.44 -6.81
C GLU A 256 -23.97 29.33 -6.10
N LYS A 257 -25.06 29.69 -5.40
CA LYS A 257 -25.96 28.73 -4.76
C LYS A 257 -26.21 27.58 -5.73
N ILE A 258 -25.69 26.40 -5.42
CA ILE A 258 -25.77 25.23 -6.27
C ILE A 258 -27.20 24.72 -6.21
N LEU A 259 -28.07 25.36 -6.95
CA LEU A 259 -29.22 24.71 -7.52
C LEU A 259 -28.76 24.33 -8.91
N PRO A 260 -28.24 23.10 -9.11
CA PRO A 260 -27.86 22.67 -10.43
C PRO A 260 -29.10 22.76 -11.32
N SER A 261 -28.90 23.17 -12.56
CA SER A 261 -29.86 23.01 -13.66
C SER A 261 -30.41 21.57 -13.80
N PHE A 262 -29.85 20.62 -13.06
CA PHE A 262 -30.33 19.27 -12.80
C PHE A 262 -31.78 19.23 -12.25
N PHE A 263 -32.18 20.14 -11.37
CA PHE A 263 -33.56 20.17 -10.82
C PHE A 263 -34.64 20.55 -11.85
N ASN A 264 -34.24 21.12 -13.00
CA ASN A 264 -35.16 21.46 -14.07
C ASN A 264 -35.37 20.30 -15.07
N ARG A 265 -34.55 19.25 -15.03
CA ARG A 265 -34.59 18.15 -16.01
C ARG A 265 -35.47 16.98 -15.58
N GLU A 266 -35.59 16.77 -14.27
CA GLU A 266 -36.50 15.79 -13.69
C GLU A 266 -37.35 16.56 -12.69
N ARG A 267 -38.68 16.47 -12.78
CA ARG A 267 -39.66 17.17 -11.92
C ARG A 267 -39.60 16.72 -10.45
N ALA A 268 -38.44 16.75 -9.82
CA ALA A 268 -38.21 16.45 -8.42
C ALA A 268 -37.85 17.76 -7.71
N SER A 269 -38.61 18.09 -6.66
CA SER A 269 -38.30 19.24 -5.83
C SER A 269 -36.92 19.06 -5.16
N PRO A 270 -36.17 20.14 -4.88
CA PRO A 270 -34.89 20.06 -4.18
C PRO A 270 -34.98 19.25 -2.88
N ASN A 271 -36.09 19.37 -2.15
CA ASN A 271 -36.34 18.60 -0.94
C ASN A 271 -36.42 17.10 -1.22
N LYS A 272 -37.13 16.68 -2.26
CA LYS A 272 -37.24 15.25 -2.63
C LYS A 272 -35.91 14.66 -3.07
N HIS A 273 -35.08 15.42 -3.76
CA HIS A 273 -33.73 14.98 -4.14
C HIS A 273 -32.82 14.80 -2.93
N TRP A 274 -32.80 15.76 -2.01
CA TRP A 274 -32.02 15.63 -0.79
C TRP A 274 -32.59 14.51 0.09
N GLU A 275 -33.90 14.33 0.14
CA GLU A 275 -34.52 13.15 0.75
C GLU A 275 -34.04 11.87 0.08
N ASP A 276 -34.01 11.73 -1.25
CA ASP A 276 -33.50 10.53 -1.93
C ASP A 276 -31.99 10.30 -1.69
N VAL A 277 -31.19 11.37 -1.59
CA VAL A 277 -29.75 11.30 -1.30
C VAL A 277 -29.47 10.86 0.14
N TYR A 278 -30.34 11.23 1.08
CA TYR A 278 -30.16 10.97 2.52
C TYR A 278 -31.08 9.88 3.09
N GLN A 279 -32.13 9.47 2.39
CA GLN A 279 -33.06 8.41 2.76
C GLN A 279 -32.74 7.13 2.00
N THR A 280 -32.59 6.06 2.77
CA THR A 280 -32.38 4.72 2.25
C THR A 280 -33.70 4.13 1.80
N ARG A 281 -33.88 3.94 0.49
CA ARG A 281 -34.64 2.78 0.00
C ARG A 281 -33.85 2.11 -1.14
N PRO A 282 -33.57 0.79 -1.03
CA PRO A 282 -33.13 0.05 -2.20
C PRO A 282 -34.28 0.08 -3.21
N ARG A 283 -34.04 0.62 -4.40
CA ARG A 283 -34.95 0.39 -5.52
C ARG A 283 -34.80 -1.08 -5.93
N GLY A 284 -35.76 -1.90 -5.52
CA GLY A 284 -36.03 -3.21 -6.11
C GLY A 284 -35.16 -4.36 -5.59
N VAL A 285 -35.56 -4.93 -4.46
CA VAL A 285 -35.61 -6.40 -4.33
C VAL A 285 -36.95 -6.70 -3.65
N SER A 286 -37.88 -7.30 -4.41
CA SER A 286 -39.05 -7.95 -3.83
C SER A 286 -38.57 -9.23 -3.15
N ILE A 287 -38.72 -9.30 -1.82
CA ILE A 287 -39.59 -10.18 -1.03
C ILE A 287 -39.45 -9.71 0.42
#